data_AF-Q09C18-F1
#
_entry.id   AF-Q09C18-F1
#
_cell.length_a   1.000
_cell.length_b   1.000
_cell.length_c   1.000
_cell.angle_alpha   90.00
_cell.angle_beta   90.00
_cell.angle_gamma   90.00
#
_symmetry.space_group_name_H-M   'P 1'
#
loop_
_entity.id
_entity.type
_entity.pdbx_description
1 polymer ?
#
loop_
_entity_poly.entity_id
_entity_poly.type
_entity_poly.pdbx_seq_one_letter_code
_entity_poly.pdbx_strand_id
1 'polypeptide(L)'
;MKSPVLSTLNACLLFLCASMYLGTGWSLVLFSFPIAPQLTVDNYFLQFVPQVSAATRFFTWMTLVMGVSSAALFISERRSRLRAYPALVFLAVVAATLLTRIFIFPYNAEMASGIRDPQRLGEVLAAWMATNRVRVGLWTVQWLSMMGYFAHKLLRGHASLPKKAAFRPWVEVRP
;
A
#
# COMPACT_ATOMS: atom_id res chain seq x y z
N MET A 1 -4.90 22.45 18.14
CA MET A 1 -5.31 21.34 19.03
C MET A 1 -5.16 20.02 18.28
N LYS A 2 -4.30 19.09 18.72
CA LYS A 2 -4.16 17.76 18.08
C LYS A 2 -5.08 16.79 18.82
N SER A 3 -6.26 16.51 18.28
CA SER A 3 -7.11 15.44 18.83
C SER A 3 -6.40 14.10 18.64
N PRO A 4 -6.09 13.35 19.72
CA PRO A 4 -5.46 12.03 19.60
C PRO A 4 -6.34 11.03 18.83
N VAL A 5 -7.65 11.22 18.88
CA VAL A 5 -8.63 10.46 18.11
C VAL A 5 -8.45 10.72 16.62
N LEU A 6 -8.42 11.99 16.19
CA LEU A 6 -8.24 12.35 14.77
C LEU A 6 -6.92 11.83 14.19
N SER A 7 -5.82 11.93 14.94
CA SER A 7 -4.53 11.41 14.47
C SER A 7 -4.53 9.87 14.35
N THR A 8 -5.31 9.19 15.19
CA THR A 8 -5.46 7.74 15.14
C THR A 8 -6.33 7.32 13.97
N LEU A 9 -7.47 7.99 13.76
CA LEU A 9 -8.33 7.77 12.59
C LEU A 9 -7.57 8.02 11.28
N ASN A 10 -6.76 9.07 11.20
CA ASN A 10 -5.91 9.34 10.05
C ASN A 10 -4.89 8.21 9.81
N ALA A 11 -4.26 7.69 10.87
CA ALA A 11 -3.34 6.55 10.74
C ALA A 11 -4.06 5.27 10.29
N CYS A 12 -5.28 5.01 10.79
CA CYS A 12 -6.10 3.89 10.36
C CYS A 12 -6.50 4.02 8.88
N LEU A 13 -6.89 5.21 8.43
CA LEU A 13 -7.18 5.49 7.02
C LEU A 13 -5.96 5.22 6.13
N LEU A 14 -4.80 5.75 6.52
CA LEU A 14 -3.55 5.52 5.79
C LEU A 14 -3.20 4.03 5.69
N PHE A 15 -3.41 3.29 6.79
CA PHE A 15 -3.15 1.85 6.83
C PHE A 15 -4.16 1.04 6.02
N LEU A 16 -5.44 1.44 6.00
CA LEU A 16 -6.44 0.86 5.12
C LEU A 16 -6.02 1.01 3.65
N CYS A 17 -5.65 2.21 3.22
CA CYS A 17 -5.19 2.43 1.85
C CYS A 17 -3.93 1.63 1.52
N ALA A 18 -2.95 1.57 2.43
CA ALA A 18 -1.75 0.74 2.25
C ALA A 18 -2.10 -0.75 2.15
N SER A 19 -3.10 -1.22 2.90
CA SER A 19 -3.57 -2.61 2.86
C SER A 19 -4.29 -2.93 1.55
N MET A 20 -5.07 -1.99 1.01
CA MET A 20 -5.68 -2.15 -0.31
C MET A 20 -4.61 -2.24 -1.41
N TYR A 21 -3.60 -1.37 -1.39
CA TYR A 21 -2.47 -1.48 -2.32
C TYR A 21 -1.73 -2.81 -2.21
N LEU A 22 -1.43 -3.24 -0.98
CA LEU A 22 -0.80 -4.53 -0.74
C LEU A 22 -1.62 -5.67 -1.34
N GLY A 23 -2.92 -5.72 -1.01
CA GLY A 23 -3.83 -6.77 -1.47
C GLY A 23 -3.94 -6.83 -2.99
N THR A 24 -4.15 -5.69 -3.66
CA THR A 24 -4.24 -5.64 -5.11
C THR A 24 -2.91 -5.94 -5.80
N GLY A 25 -1.79 -5.50 -5.22
CA GLY A 25 -0.47 -5.83 -5.75
C GLY A 25 -0.16 -7.31 -5.67
N TRP A 26 -0.35 -7.91 -4.50
CA TRP A 26 -0.10 -9.33 -4.31
C TRP A 26 -1.10 -10.20 -5.07
N SER A 27 -2.35 -9.78 -5.25
CA SER A 27 -3.28 -10.53 -6.09
C SER A 27 -2.81 -10.62 -7.55
N LEU A 28 -2.17 -9.55 -8.08
CA LEU A 28 -1.56 -9.61 -9.40
C LEU A 28 -0.43 -10.65 -9.44
N VAL A 29 0.48 -10.61 -8.46
CA VAL A 29 1.63 -11.52 -8.40
C VAL A 29 1.22 -12.99 -8.24
N LEU A 30 0.23 -13.25 -7.39
CA LEU A 30 -0.17 -14.60 -7.02
C LEU A 30 -1.17 -15.22 -8.00
N PHE A 31 -2.04 -14.42 -8.63
CA PHE A 31 -3.16 -14.94 -9.39
C PHE A 31 -3.17 -14.48 -10.86
N SER A 32 -2.75 -13.25 -11.17
CA SER A 32 -2.81 -12.71 -12.54
C SER A 32 -1.54 -12.97 -13.36
N PHE A 33 -0.35 -12.82 -12.77
CA PHE A 33 0.91 -13.01 -13.49
C PHE A 33 1.16 -14.47 -13.91
N PRO A 34 0.79 -15.50 -13.11
CA PRO A 34 0.95 -16.89 -13.53
C PRO A 34 0.12 -17.25 -14.78
N ILE A 35 -1.02 -16.58 -14.99
CA ILE A 35 -1.90 -16.82 -16.14
C ILE A 35 -1.62 -15.90 -17.33
N ALA A 36 -0.85 -14.82 -17.15
CA ALA A 36 -0.54 -13.85 -18.20
C ALA A 36 0.09 -14.46 -19.48
N PRO A 37 0.92 -15.52 -19.45
CA PRO A 37 1.43 -16.16 -20.65
C PRO A 37 0.36 -16.80 -21.55
N GLN A 38 -0.87 -17.00 -21.06
CA GLN A 38 -2.00 -17.53 -21.83
C GLN A 38 -2.76 -16.43 -22.59
N LEU A 39 -2.38 -15.16 -22.40
CA LEU A 39 -2.99 -14.05 -23.10
C LEU A 39 -2.51 -14.02 -24.55
N THR A 40 -3.47 -13.94 -25.46
CA THR A 40 -3.25 -13.79 -26.90
C THR A 40 -3.81 -12.46 -27.37
N VAL A 41 -3.45 -12.06 -28.59
CA VAL A 41 -3.99 -10.85 -29.24
C VAL A 41 -5.52 -10.83 -29.30
N ASP A 42 -6.15 -12.01 -29.30
CA ASP A 42 -7.61 -12.15 -29.38
C ASP A 42 -8.32 -11.95 -28.03
N ASN A 43 -7.65 -12.23 -26.91
CA ASN A 43 -8.30 -12.30 -25.59
C ASN A 43 -7.81 -11.25 -24.59
N TYR A 44 -6.59 -10.71 -24.75
CA TYR A 44 -5.96 -9.89 -23.70
C TYR A 44 -6.74 -8.61 -23.44
N PHE A 45 -7.34 -8.01 -24.47
CA PHE A 45 -7.97 -6.70 -24.35
C PHE A 45 -9.10 -6.73 -23.32
N LEU A 46 -10.04 -7.67 -23.43
CA LEU A 46 -11.18 -7.80 -22.52
C LEU A 46 -10.76 -8.20 -21.11
N GLN A 47 -9.72 -9.04 -21.00
CA GLN A 47 -9.24 -9.54 -19.71
C GLN A 47 -8.40 -8.51 -18.96
N PHE A 48 -7.83 -7.53 -19.65
CA PHE A 48 -6.77 -6.69 -19.08
C PHE A 48 -7.10 -5.20 -19.11
N VAL A 49 -7.44 -4.65 -20.28
CA VAL A 49 -7.46 -3.19 -20.50
C VAL A 49 -8.53 -2.48 -19.66
N PRO A 50 -9.81 -2.91 -19.66
CA PRO A 50 -10.84 -2.27 -18.84
C PRO A 50 -10.55 -2.34 -17.34
N GLN A 51 -10.02 -3.48 -16.87
CA GLN A 51 -9.71 -3.71 -15.46
C GLN A 51 -8.59 -2.79 -14.99
N VAL A 52 -7.51 -2.68 -15.77
CA VAL A 52 -6.38 -1.80 -15.46
C VAL A 52 -6.77 -0.33 -15.52
N SER A 53 -7.63 0.08 -16.46
CA SER A 53 -8.15 1.45 -16.52
C SER A 53 -9.00 1.80 -15.30
N ALA A 54 -9.94 0.92 -14.92
CA ALA A 54 -10.76 1.09 -13.74
C ALA A 54 -9.90 1.16 -12.45
N ALA A 55 -8.94 0.25 -12.31
CA ALA A 55 -8.00 0.25 -11.19
C ALA A 55 -7.17 1.54 -11.14
N THR A 56 -6.69 2.03 -12.28
CA THR A 56 -5.91 3.27 -12.35
C THR A 56 -6.71 4.48 -11.86
N ARG A 57 -7.99 4.59 -12.27
CA ARG A 57 -8.87 5.67 -11.83
C ARG A 57 -9.13 5.60 -10.32
N PHE A 58 -9.41 4.41 -9.80
CA PHE A 58 -9.59 4.19 -8.36
C PHE A 58 -8.33 4.59 -7.57
N PHE A 59 -7.17 4.08 -7.98
CA PHE A 59 -5.92 4.30 -7.28
C PHE A 59 -5.38 5.72 -7.39
N THR A 60 -5.78 6.49 -8.39
CA THR A 60 -5.40 7.91 -8.50
C THR A 60 -5.92 8.69 -7.28
N TRP A 61 -7.19 8.55 -6.95
CA TRP A 61 -7.77 9.22 -5.78
C TRP A 61 -7.20 8.66 -4.47
N MET A 62 -7.02 7.33 -4.39
CA MET A 62 -6.44 6.71 -3.21
C MET A 62 -4.99 7.18 -2.95
N THR A 63 -4.18 7.35 -4.00
CA THR A 63 -2.81 7.89 -3.92
C THR A 63 -2.82 9.29 -3.30
N LEU A 64 -3.74 10.16 -3.75
CA LEU A 64 -3.86 11.51 -3.22
C LEU A 64 -4.22 11.50 -1.73
N VAL A 65 -5.19 10.66 -1.34
CA VAL A 65 -5.57 10.47 0.07
C VAL A 65 -4.37 10.00 0.90
N MET A 66 -3.60 9.04 0.41
CA MET A 66 -2.40 8.56 1.10
C MET A 66 -1.33 9.63 1.23
N GLY A 67 -1.09 10.42 0.18
CA GLY A 67 -0.13 11.53 0.20
C GLY A 67 -0.49 12.57 1.25
N VAL A 68 -1.75 13.03 1.28
CA VAL A 68 -2.24 13.99 2.26
C VAL A 68 -2.22 13.39 3.67
N SER A 69 -2.71 12.16 3.83
CA SER A 69 -2.81 11.48 5.13
C SER A 69 -1.44 11.23 5.75
N SER A 70 -0.45 10.78 4.96
CA SER A 70 0.92 10.57 5.43
C SER A 70 1.61 11.89 5.78
N ALA A 71 1.44 12.95 4.99
CA ALA A 71 1.94 14.28 5.33
C ALA A 71 1.32 14.82 6.64
N ALA A 72 0.01 14.69 6.80
CA ALA A 72 -0.70 15.10 8.01
C ALA A 72 -0.21 14.32 9.25
N LEU A 73 0.00 13.01 9.13
CA LEU A 73 0.52 12.17 10.21
C LEU A 73 1.99 12.49 10.53
N PHE A 74 2.80 12.83 9.53
CA PHE A 74 4.17 13.28 9.72
C PHE A 74 4.23 14.58 10.55
N ILE A 75 3.39 15.56 10.22
CA ILE A 75 3.26 16.83 10.96
C ILE A 75 2.71 16.57 12.38
N SER A 76 1.80 15.62 12.54
CA SER A 76 1.25 15.26 13.84
C SER A 76 2.31 14.64 14.76
N GLU A 77 3.24 13.85 14.22
CA GLU A 77 4.31 13.15 14.94
C GLU A 77 5.65 13.92 15.00
N ARG A 78 5.70 15.21 14.62
CA ARG A 78 6.96 15.97 14.45
C ARG A 78 7.98 15.92 15.60
N ARG A 79 7.54 15.67 16.84
CA ARG A 79 8.38 15.59 18.06
C ARG A 79 8.71 14.15 18.50
N SER A 80 8.30 13.15 17.72
CA SER A 80 8.37 11.73 18.04
C SER A 80 9.21 10.99 17.00
N ARG A 81 9.90 9.92 17.43
CA ARG A 81 10.56 8.98 16.51
C ARG A 81 9.55 8.29 15.58
N LEU A 82 8.26 8.29 15.94
CA LEU A 82 7.17 7.77 15.11
C LEU A 82 7.01 8.52 13.77
N ARG A 83 7.57 9.73 13.61
CA ARG A 83 7.50 10.47 12.33
C ARG A 83 8.18 9.76 11.15
N ALA A 84 9.13 8.86 11.42
CA ALA A 84 9.86 8.16 10.38
C ALA A 84 8.94 7.28 9.52
N TYR A 85 7.92 6.66 10.13
CA TYR A 85 7.00 5.78 9.43
C TYR A 85 6.14 6.50 8.37
N PRO A 86 5.39 7.57 8.68
CA PRO A 86 4.65 8.30 7.65
C PRO A 86 5.57 8.98 6.63
N ALA A 87 6.78 9.38 7.00
CA ALA A 87 7.76 9.88 6.02
C ALA A 87 8.15 8.80 5.01
N LEU A 88 8.44 7.59 5.48
CA LEU A 88 8.76 6.45 4.60
C LEU A 88 7.58 6.09 3.70
N VAL A 89 6.35 6.10 4.23
CA VAL A 89 5.14 5.89 3.43
C VAL A 89 5.02 6.96 2.34
N PHE A 90 5.18 8.23 2.67
CA PHE A 90 5.10 9.33 1.71
C PHE A 90 6.14 9.17 0.59
N LEU A 91 7.40 8.90 0.94
CA LEU A 91 8.47 8.67 -0.04
C LEU A 91 8.17 7.47 -0.94
N ALA A 92 7.68 6.36 -0.37
CA ALA A 92 7.32 5.19 -1.15
C ALA A 92 6.10 5.44 -2.06
N VAL A 93 5.14 6.28 -1.64
CA VAL A 93 4.01 6.71 -2.49
C VAL A 93 4.50 7.52 -3.68
N VAL A 94 5.41 8.48 -3.45
CA VAL A 94 6.02 9.29 -4.52
C VAL A 94 6.79 8.38 -5.49
N ALA A 95 7.65 7.49 -4.97
CA ALA A 95 8.41 6.56 -5.78
C ALA A 95 7.50 5.64 -6.63
N ALA A 96 6.45 5.08 -6.04
CA ALA A 96 5.49 4.23 -6.75
C ALA A 96 4.70 5.00 -7.82
N THR A 97 4.39 6.28 -7.55
CA THR A 97 3.72 7.17 -8.51
C THR A 97 4.61 7.48 -9.70
N LEU A 98 5.88 7.80 -9.46
CA LEU A 98 6.87 8.06 -10.52
C LEU A 98 7.11 6.79 -11.36
N LEU A 99 7.33 5.64 -10.71
CA LEU A 99 7.46 4.34 -11.38
C LEU A 99 6.25 4.06 -12.28
N THR A 100 5.05 4.32 -11.76
CA THR A 100 3.81 4.10 -12.52
C THR A 100 3.70 5.02 -13.72
N ARG A 101 3.97 6.32 -13.55
CA ARG A 101 3.87 7.29 -14.64
C ARG A 101 4.90 7.09 -15.73
N ILE A 102 6.14 6.79 -15.36
CA ILE A 102 7.27 6.72 -16.29
C ILE A 102 7.28 5.38 -17.03
N PHE A 103 6.94 4.28 -16.37
CA PHE A 103 7.10 2.94 -16.94
C PHE A 103 5.77 2.22 -17.19
N ILE A 104 4.86 2.20 -16.20
CA ILE A 104 3.63 1.39 -16.31
C ILE A 104 2.61 2.01 -17.26
N PHE A 105 2.42 3.33 -17.22
CA PHE A 105 1.44 4.00 -18.07
C PHE A 105 1.74 3.89 -19.57
N PRO A 106 2.99 4.02 -20.04
CA PRO A 106 3.33 3.71 -21.43
C PRO A 106 2.89 2.30 -21.86
N TYR A 107 3.22 1.27 -21.08
CA TYR A 107 2.80 -0.10 -21.41
C TYR A 107 1.28 -0.27 -21.40
N ASN A 108 0.58 0.37 -20.46
CA ASN A 108 -0.89 0.37 -20.43
C ASN A 108 -1.49 1.04 -21.68
N ALA A 109 -0.92 2.16 -22.12
CA ALA A 109 -1.37 2.88 -23.31
C ALA A 109 -1.13 2.04 -24.58
N GLU A 110 0.01 1.36 -24.67
CA GLU A 110 0.31 0.46 -25.77
C GLU A 110 -0.68 -0.71 -25.84
N MET A 111 -0.94 -1.38 -24.71
CA MET A 111 -1.97 -2.43 -24.64
C MET A 111 -3.37 -1.89 -24.97
N ALA A 112 -3.71 -0.68 -24.51
CA ALA A 112 -5.00 -0.05 -24.82
C ALA A 112 -5.14 0.34 -26.31
N SER A 113 -4.02 0.52 -27.03
CA SER A 113 -4.04 0.82 -28.47
C SER A 113 -4.37 -0.39 -29.36
N GLY A 114 -4.39 -1.61 -28.78
CA GLY A 114 -4.71 -2.82 -29.53
C GLY A 114 -3.51 -3.42 -30.24
N ILE A 115 -2.51 -3.88 -29.49
CA ILE A 115 -1.38 -4.68 -30.01
C ILE A 115 -1.90 -5.91 -30.78
N ARG A 116 -1.44 -6.06 -32.04
CA ARG A 116 -1.82 -7.16 -32.94
C ARG A 116 -0.69 -8.16 -33.21
N ASP A 117 0.53 -7.82 -32.85
CA ASP A 117 1.68 -8.73 -32.94
C ASP A 117 1.80 -9.54 -31.63
N PRO A 118 1.70 -10.89 -31.68
CA PRO A 118 1.86 -11.75 -30.53
C PRO A 118 3.23 -11.60 -29.83
N GLN A 119 4.30 -11.40 -30.60
CA GLN A 119 5.64 -11.24 -30.03
C GLN A 119 5.70 -9.94 -29.21
N ARG A 120 5.26 -8.84 -29.82
CA ARG A 120 5.19 -7.55 -29.12
C ARG A 120 4.31 -7.58 -27.88
N LEU A 121 3.17 -8.27 -27.92
CA LEU A 121 2.30 -8.44 -26.76
C LEU A 121 3.04 -9.13 -25.61
N GLY A 122 3.79 -10.19 -25.91
CA GLY A 122 4.60 -10.91 -24.92
C GLY A 122 5.67 -10.03 -24.27
N GLU A 123 6.38 -9.24 -25.07
CA GLU A 123 7.40 -8.30 -24.58
C GLU A 123 6.81 -7.24 -23.64
N VAL A 124 5.69 -6.62 -24.05
CA VAL A 124 5.02 -5.56 -23.28
C VAL A 124 4.46 -6.13 -21.97
N LEU A 125 3.82 -7.30 -22.00
CA LEU A 125 3.32 -7.96 -20.80
C LEU A 125 4.45 -8.33 -19.84
N ALA A 126 5.56 -8.86 -20.35
CA ALA A 126 6.72 -9.20 -19.52
C ALA A 126 7.31 -7.97 -18.82
N ALA A 127 7.53 -6.89 -19.57
CA ALA A 127 8.03 -5.62 -19.04
C ALA A 127 7.07 -4.99 -18.02
N TRP A 128 5.77 -5.02 -18.32
CA TRP A 128 4.72 -4.54 -17.43
C TRP A 128 4.67 -5.35 -16.12
N MET A 129 4.74 -6.68 -16.19
CA MET A 129 4.76 -7.54 -15.00
C MET A 129 6.01 -7.30 -14.16
N ALA A 130 7.20 -7.22 -14.78
CA ALA A 130 8.44 -6.93 -14.07
C ALA A 130 8.38 -5.60 -13.31
N THR A 131 7.90 -4.55 -13.96
CA THR A 131 7.73 -3.22 -13.36
C THR A 131 6.71 -3.25 -12.22
N ASN A 132 5.61 -3.99 -12.39
CA ASN A 132 4.62 -4.14 -11.33
C ASN A 132 5.17 -4.89 -10.12
N ARG A 133 6.03 -5.91 -10.27
CA ARG A 133 6.67 -6.58 -9.11
C ARG A 133 7.45 -5.58 -8.26
N VAL A 134 8.19 -4.65 -8.87
CA VAL A 134 8.87 -3.56 -8.16
C VAL A 134 7.86 -2.68 -7.41
N ARG A 135 6.75 -2.34 -8.07
CA ARG A 135 5.67 -1.56 -7.45
C ARG A 135 5.05 -2.26 -6.23
N VAL A 136 4.82 -3.57 -6.32
CA VAL A 136 4.33 -4.39 -5.18
C VAL A 136 5.33 -4.37 -4.03
N GLY A 137 6.63 -4.39 -4.32
CA GLY A 137 7.68 -4.20 -3.32
C GLY A 137 7.53 -2.86 -2.57
N LEU A 138 7.32 -1.76 -3.30
CA LEU A 138 7.08 -0.43 -2.70
C LEU A 138 5.81 -0.41 -1.84
N TRP A 139 4.72 -1.02 -2.30
CA TRP A 139 3.48 -1.14 -1.51
C TRP A 139 3.66 -2.00 -0.26
N THR A 140 4.48 -3.04 -0.33
CA THR A 140 4.85 -3.86 0.84
C THR A 140 5.61 -3.04 1.86
N VAL A 141 6.56 -2.19 1.44
CA VAL A 141 7.27 -1.26 2.33
C VAL A 141 6.30 -0.26 2.98
N GLN A 142 5.35 0.30 2.23
CA GLN A 142 4.33 1.20 2.80
C GLN A 142 3.52 0.50 3.90
N TRP A 143 3.07 -0.72 3.63
CA TRP A 143 2.29 -1.51 4.58
C TRP A 143 3.09 -1.86 5.83
N LEU A 144 4.33 -2.36 5.67
CA LEU A 144 5.23 -2.68 6.79
C LEU A 144 5.56 -1.44 7.63
N SER A 145 5.71 -0.28 6.99
CA SER A 145 5.92 0.98 7.70
C SER A 145 4.72 1.33 8.59
N MET A 146 3.49 1.18 8.09
CA MET A 146 2.29 1.44 8.88
C MET A 146 2.08 0.39 9.99
N MET A 147 2.35 -0.89 9.72
CA MET A 147 2.36 -1.92 10.74
C MET A 147 3.38 -1.60 11.85
N GLY A 148 4.58 -1.21 11.46
CA GLY A 148 5.65 -0.77 12.36
C GLY A 148 5.26 0.45 13.19
N TYR A 149 4.55 1.41 12.61
CA TYR A 149 4.01 2.57 13.33
C TYR A 149 3.07 2.14 14.46
N PHE A 150 2.10 1.25 14.19
CA PHE A 150 1.17 0.76 15.20
C PHE A 150 1.87 -0.09 16.26
N ALA A 151 2.75 -1.01 15.85
CA ALA A 151 3.53 -1.85 16.77
C ALA A 151 4.38 -1.01 17.73
N HIS A 152 5.10 -0.01 17.20
CA HIS A 152 5.91 0.90 18.01
C HIS A 152 5.04 1.71 18.99
N LYS A 153 3.89 2.21 18.53
CA LYS A 153 2.96 2.96 19.40
C LYS A 153 2.42 2.08 20.53
N LEU A 154 2.05 0.83 20.23
CA LEU A 154 1.56 -0.15 21.21
C LEU A 154 2.64 -0.50 22.26
N LEU A 155 3.87 -0.77 21.82
CA LEU A 155 4.98 -1.10 22.72
C LEU A 155 5.35 0.06 23.66
N ARG A 156 5.32 1.31 23.17
CA ARG A 156 5.52 2.50 24.02
C ARG A 156 4.39 2.67 25.04
N GLY A 157 3.15 2.38 24.64
CA GLY A 157 2.01 2.39 25.55
C GLY A 157 2.19 1.40 26.71
N HIS A 158 2.55 0.15 26.40
CA HIS A 158 2.79 -0.88 27.43
C HIS A 158 3.97 -0.52 28.36
N ALA A 159 5.07 0.01 27.82
CA ALA A 159 6.22 0.42 28.63
C ALA A 159 5.92 1.58 29.60
N SER A 160 4.84 2.34 29.36
CA SER A 160 4.41 3.46 30.21
C SER A 160 3.44 3.07 31.33
N LEU A 161 2.95 1.82 31.36
CA LEU A 161 2.09 1.34 32.44
C LEU A 161 2.90 1.05 33.71
N PRO A 162 2.46 1.49 34.90
CA PRO A 162 3.15 1.20 36.15
C PRO A 162 3.12 -0.32 36.43
N LYS A 163 4.30 -0.91 36.69
CA LYS A 163 4.51 -2.35 36.96
C LYS A 163 3.61 -2.94 38.07
N LYS A 164 2.98 -2.11 38.91
CA LYS A 164 2.13 -2.53 40.04
C LYS A 164 0.67 -2.86 39.69
N ALA A 165 0.23 -2.69 38.44
CA ALA A 165 -1.12 -3.08 38.02
C ALA A 165 -1.26 -4.58 37.67
N ALA A 166 -0.14 -5.31 37.56
CA ALA A 166 -0.12 -6.75 37.42
C ALA A 166 -0.05 -7.39 38.82
N PHE A 167 -1.06 -8.18 39.19
CA PHE A 167 -1.18 -8.93 40.44
C PHE A 167 -1.64 -8.13 41.68
N ARG A 168 -2.94 -7.88 41.79
CA ARG A 168 -3.61 -8.00 43.09
C ARG A 168 -4.07 -9.46 43.20
N PRO A 169 -3.43 -10.32 44.02
CA PRO A 169 -4.03 -11.59 44.34
C PRO A 169 -5.34 -11.31 45.04
N TRP A 170 -6.40 -12.01 44.64
CA TRP A 170 -7.67 -12.01 45.33
C TRP A 170 -7.39 -12.36 46.80
N VAL A 171 -7.50 -11.35 47.68
CA VAL A 171 -7.47 -11.60 49.12
C VAL A 171 -8.73 -12.40 49.42
N GLU A 172 -8.53 -13.65 49.83
CA GLU A 172 -9.57 -14.52 50.38
C GLU A 172 -10.42 -13.74 51.37
N VAL A 173 -11.69 -13.52 51.03
CA VAL A 173 -12.71 -13.24 52.03
C VAL A 173 -12.94 -14.57 52.74
N ARG A 174 -12.28 -14.77 53.89
CA ARG A 174 -12.66 -15.83 54.81
C ARG A 174 -13.85 -15.39 55.66
N PRO A 175 -14.80 -16.29 55.95
CA PRO A 175 -16.04 -16.00 56.67
C PRO A 175 -15.81 -15.60 58.13
#